data_AF-A0A4Z1R5D8-F1
#
_entry.id   AF-A0A4Z1R5D8-F1
#
_cell.length_a   1.000
_cell.length_b   1.000
_cell.length_c   1.000
_cell.angle_alpha   90.00
_cell.angle_beta   90.00
_cell.angle_gamma   90.00
#
_symmetry.space_group_name_H-M   'P 1'
#
loop_
_entity.id
_entity.type
_entity.pdbx_description
1 polymer ?
#
loop_
_entity_poly.entity_id
_entity_poly.type
_entity_poly.pdbx_seq_one_letter_code
_entity_poly.pdbx_strand_id
1 'polypeptide(L)' 'MRKILNDPKSRPKPWERGNPRPAAARVRLSDAQRAMARDRARSAGRRYPNLVDNMWAATSLDADGRPKQV' A
#
# COMPACT_ATOMS: atom_id res chain seq x y z
N MET A 1 -30.21 24.37 7.99
CA MET A 1 -29.87 22.97 7.68
C MET A 1 -28.41 22.62 8.06
N ARG A 2 -28.01 22.72 9.35
CA ARG A 2 -26.63 22.40 9.82
C ARG A 2 -26.59 21.96 11.30
N LYS A 3 -27.51 21.12 11.76
CA LYS A 3 -27.51 20.63 13.17
C LYS A 3 -27.31 19.11 13.32
N ILE A 4 -27.41 18.34 12.24
CA ILE A 4 -27.45 16.86 12.31
C ILE A 4 -26.05 16.23 12.40
N LEU A 5 -25.00 16.94 11.99
CA LEU A 5 -23.61 16.42 11.98
C LEU A 5 -22.91 16.41 13.35
N ASN A 6 -23.48 17.05 14.39
CA ASN A 6 -22.83 17.19 15.69
C ASN A 6 -23.39 16.28 16.81
N ASP A 7 -24.41 15.47 16.54
CA ASP A 7 -24.87 14.43 17.47
C ASP A 7 -24.00 13.17 17.31
N PRO A 8 -23.27 12.69 18.33
CA PRO A 8 -22.49 11.46 18.23
C PRO A 8 -23.33 10.22 17.89
N LYS A 9 -24.65 10.22 18.17
CA LYS A 9 -25.56 9.11 17.83
C LYS A 9 -25.96 9.07 16.36
N SER A 10 -25.85 10.19 15.63
CA SER A 10 -26.19 10.26 14.20
C SER A 10 -25.03 9.87 13.28
N ARG A 11 -23.82 9.62 13.83
CA ARG A 11 -22.65 9.20 13.06
C ARG A 11 -22.74 7.71 12.70
N PRO A 12 -22.30 7.31 11.50
CA PRO A 12 -22.20 5.90 11.15
C PRO A 12 -21.26 5.18 12.11
N LYS A 13 -21.67 3.96 12.50
CA LYS A 13 -20.88 3.08 13.35
C LYS A 13 -19.55 2.76 12.65
N PRO A 14 -18.47 2.44 13.38
CA PRO A 14 -17.15 2.26 12.77
C PRO A 14 -17.11 1.28 11.58
N TRP A 15 -17.92 0.21 11.59
CA TRP A 15 -18.01 -0.78 10.51
C TRP A 15 -18.90 -0.37 9.32
N GLU A 16 -19.70 0.68 9.47
CA GLU A 16 -20.52 1.25 8.39
C GLU A 16 -19.72 2.29 7.58
N ARG A 17 -18.55 2.69 8.07
CA ARG A 17 -17.68 3.66 7.41
C ARG A 17 -16.98 3.02 6.22
N GLY A 18 -16.96 3.74 5.10
CA GLY A 18 -16.15 3.36 3.95
C GLY A 18 -14.66 3.35 4.29
N ASN A 19 -13.87 2.66 3.45
CA ASN A 19 -12.42 2.67 3.59
C ASN A 19 -11.89 4.12 3.50
N PRO A 20 -11.13 4.60 4.49
CA PRO A 20 -10.63 5.99 4.47
C PRO A 20 -9.67 6.26 3.31
N ARG A 21 -9.03 5.22 2.75
CA ARG A 21 -8.15 5.35 1.59
C ARG A 21 -8.94 5.08 0.30
N PRO A 22 -9.08 6.07 -0.59
CA PRO A 22 -9.81 5.90 -1.84
C PRO A 22 -9.14 4.86 -2.74
N ALA A 23 -9.91 4.21 -3.61
CA ALA A 23 -9.41 3.18 -4.50
C ALA A 23 -8.27 3.68 -5.40
N ALA A 24 -8.35 4.93 -5.87
CA ALA A 24 -7.31 5.56 -6.69
C ALA A 24 -5.97 5.77 -5.95
N ALA A 25 -5.98 5.86 -4.62
CA ALA A 25 -4.75 5.97 -3.82
C ALA A 25 -4.10 4.61 -3.54
N ARG A 26 -4.69 3.51 -4.02
CA ARG A 26 -4.12 2.16 -3.90
C ARG A 26 -3.21 1.92 -5.10
N VAL A 27 -1.93 1.72 -4.81
CA VAL A 27 -0.91 1.49 -5.84
C VAL A 27 -0.53 0.01 -5.86
N ARG A 28 -0.27 -0.50 -7.06
CA ARG A 28 0.40 -1.80 -7.25
C ARG A 28 1.88 -1.56 -7.47
N LEU A 29 2.70 -2.59 -7.21
CA LEU A 29 4.10 -2.54 -7.62
C LEU A 29 4.19 -2.33 -9.14
N SER A 30 5.21 -1.60 -9.60
CA SER A 30 5.59 -1.59 -11.02
C SER A 30 6.24 -2.92 -11.42
N ASP A 31 6.42 -3.14 -12.73
CA ASP A 31 7.17 -4.30 -13.22
C ASP A 31 8.63 -4.30 -12.74
N ALA A 32 9.28 -3.13 -12.73
CA ALA A 32 10.64 -2.98 -12.23
C ALA A 32 10.73 -3.31 -10.74
N GLN A 33 9.80 -2.82 -9.92
CA GLN A 33 9.73 -3.16 -8.49
C GLN A 33 9.52 -4.67 -8.26
N ARG A 34 8.67 -5.32 -9.06
CA ARG A 34 8.47 -6.79 -9.00
C ARG A 34 9.74 -7.55 -9.36
N ALA A 35 10.49 -7.09 -10.36
CA ALA A 35 11.75 -7.72 -10.76
C ALA A 35 12.78 -7.64 -9.62
N MET A 36 12.98 -6.46 -9.05
CA MET A 36 13.90 -6.25 -7.93
C MET A 36 13.50 -7.07 -6.69
N ALA A 37 12.20 -7.15 -6.37
CA ALA A 37 11.71 -7.99 -5.28
C ALA A 37 12.00 -9.49 -5.52
N ARG A 38 11.80 -9.96 -6.75
CA ARG A 38 12.08 -11.35 -7.13
C ARG A 38 13.57 -11.67 -7.01
N ASP A 39 14.44 -10.77 -7.48
CA ASP A 39 15.88 -10.96 -7.43
C ASP A 39 16.38 -10.99 -5.99
N ARG A 40 15.92 -10.06 -5.15
CA ARG A 40 16.23 -10.04 -3.72
C ARG A 40 15.77 -11.32 -3.02
N ALA A 41 14.57 -11.80 -3.31
CA ALA A 41 14.05 -13.06 -2.77
C ALA A 41 14.94 -14.25 -3.16
N ARG A 42 15.31 -14.33 -4.44
CA ARG A 42 16.19 -15.38 -4.98
C ARG A 42 17.57 -15.35 -4.31
N SER A 43 18.19 -14.18 -4.19
CA SER A 43 19.49 -14.02 -3.51
C SER A 43 19.44 -14.41 -2.04
N ALA A 44 18.30 -14.19 -1.38
CA ALA A 44 18.08 -14.59 0.00
C ALA A 44 17.56 -16.03 0.17
N GLY A 45 17.38 -16.79 -0.92
CA GLY A 45 16.82 -18.15 -0.87
C GLY A 45 15.35 -18.23 -0.45
N ARG A 46 14.62 -17.10 -0.47
CA ARG A 46 13.19 -17.05 -0.12
C ARG A 46 12.33 -17.36 -1.34
N ARG A 47 11.22 -18.08 -1.13
CA ARG A 47 10.20 -18.27 -2.18
C ARG A 47 9.58 -16.92 -2.57
N TYR A 48 9.37 -16.73 -3.87
CA TYR A 48 8.62 -15.61 -4.44
C TYR A 48 7.28 -16.11 -5.00
N PRO A 49 6.17 -15.32 -4.94
CA PRO A 49 6.04 -13.99 -4.32
C PRO A 49 5.97 -14.04 -2.78
N ASN A 50 6.49 -13.01 -2.11
CA ASN A 50 6.42 -12.87 -0.65
C ASN A 50 6.22 -11.42 -0.20
N LEU A 51 5.74 -11.20 1.04
CA LEU A 51 5.43 -9.87 1.55
C LEU A 51 6.70 -9.04 1.81
N VAL A 52 7.74 -9.62 2.40
CA VAL A 52 8.93 -8.89 2.86
C VAL A 52 9.63 -8.19 1.69
N ASP A 53 9.90 -8.93 0.61
CA ASP A 53 10.58 -8.39 -0.56
C ASP A 53 9.68 -7.45 -1.36
N ASN A 54 8.37 -7.72 -1.42
CA ASN A 54 7.41 -6.81 -2.04
C ASN A 54 7.30 -5.47 -1.28
N MET A 55 7.33 -5.50 0.06
CA MET A 55 7.30 -4.30 0.90
C MET A 55 8.60 -3.52 0.82
N TRP A 56 9.74 -4.21 0.76
CA TRP A 56 11.02 -3.55 0.49
C TRP A 56 10.99 -2.81 -0.86
N ALA A 57 10.53 -3.48 -1.93
CA ALA A 57 10.43 -2.84 -3.24
C ALA A 57 9.45 -1.65 -3.23
N ALA A 58 8.32 -1.75 -2.53
CA ALA A 58 7.34 -0.66 -2.42
C ALA A 58 7.85 0.58 -1.68
N THR A 59 8.73 0.38 -0.69
CA THR A 59 9.19 1.46 0.21
C THR A 59 10.51 2.06 -0.25
N SER A 60 11.40 1.25 -0.81
CA SER A 60 12.77 1.61 -1.11
C SER A 60 12.99 2.02 -2.57
N LEU A 61 12.09 1.66 -3.48
CA LEU A 61 12.27 1.88 -4.92
C LEU A 61 11.19 2.80 -5.49
N ASP A 62 11.57 3.60 -6.48
CA ASP A 62 10.63 4.29 -7.36
C ASP A 62 9.98 3.32 -8.38
N ALA A 63 9.13 3.85 -9.26
CA ALA A 63 8.44 3.05 -10.27
C ALA A 63 9.40 2.42 -11.31
N ASP A 64 10.58 3.01 -11.51
CA ASP A 64 11.61 2.52 -12.43
C ASP A 64 12.56 1.52 -11.77
N GLY A 65 12.36 1.21 -10.48
CA GLY A 65 13.20 0.30 -9.70
C GLY A 65 14.50 0.95 -9.20
N ARG A 66 14.62 2.29 -9.28
CA ARG A 66 15.76 3.02 -8.71
C ARG A 66 15.53 3.29 -7.22
N PRO A 67 16.59 3.42 -6.41
CA PRO A 67 16.45 3.81 -5.01
C PRO A 67 15.69 5.13 -4.88
N LYS A 68 14.64 5.13 -4.08
CA LYS A 68 13.90 6.35 -3.78
C LYS A 68 14.79 7.26 -2.94
N GLN A 69 14.99 8.49 -3.41
CA GLN A 69 15.68 9.53 -2.62
C GLN A 69 14.79 9.87 -1.42
N VAL A 70 15.34 9.71 -0.21
CA VAL A 70 14.68 10.01 1.07
C VAL A 70 14.83 11.47 1.43
#